data_AF-A0A504YRN4-F1
#
_entry.id   AF-A0A504YRN4-F1
#
_cell.length_a   1.000
_cell.length_b   1.000
_cell.length_c   1.000
_cell.angle_alpha   90.00
_cell.angle_beta   90.00
_cell.angle_gamma   90.00
#
_symmetry.space_group_name_H-M   'P 1'
#
loop_
_entity.id
_entity.type
_entity.pdbx_description
1 polymer ?
#
loop_
_entity_poly.entity_id
_entity_poly.type
_entity_poly.pdbx_seq_one_letter_code
_entity_poly.pdbx_strand_id
1 'polypeptide(L)'
;MSQSLEGILFLFSYRMDKLTICNFSAIPVPNPTTSVSLTWSPLLMDINQVATVEANVIACLKASLEDEAFSNLVKLIAINRITNGKKMMRQAQYLACLSYGYQFIKGSGYALQSDEHSENARKCLLSCASEPARPNDSDVVGDSANSRTMMLIILLTYYTLARSKLLLNRISTEHTNSEVSDDKAESRTERTTCSSSYLDVTSLLLRPGEGFFPPLKHLQIRLCTLLGKALANQEKLLTAEEHYSKGLELTGNLFGQNSAETIPILQALSQIYQKRPGDDAMQTVIHLNEKLMKISRNRQDTEGNSPFLYFCYGFDTSRRTSTFNLPFNLYRSP
;
A
#
# COMPACT_ATOMS: atom_id res chain seq x y z
N MET A 1 19.12 13.64 -14.22
CA MET A 1 18.02 12.94 -13.52
C MET A 1 18.37 11.50 -13.09
N SER A 2 19.28 10.79 -13.76
CA SER A 2 19.69 9.41 -13.39
C SER A 2 20.17 9.28 -11.95
N GLN A 3 21.04 10.18 -11.48
CA GLN A 3 21.61 10.12 -10.12
C GLN A 3 20.57 10.23 -8.97
N SER A 4 19.45 10.94 -9.19
CA SER A 4 18.38 11.07 -8.19
C SER A 4 17.46 9.84 -8.18
N LEU A 5 17.16 9.29 -9.36
CA LEU A 5 16.31 8.10 -9.49
C LEU A 5 17.06 6.85 -9.01
N GLU A 6 18.34 6.72 -9.36
CA GLU A 6 19.24 5.67 -8.85
C GLU A 6 19.36 5.75 -7.33
N GLY A 7 19.53 6.94 -6.74
CA GLY A 7 19.56 7.10 -5.28
C GLY A 7 18.27 6.68 -4.59
N ILE A 8 17.10 7.04 -5.17
CA ILE A 8 15.79 6.64 -4.63
C ILE A 8 15.56 5.13 -4.80
N LEU A 9 15.82 4.58 -5.98
CA LEU A 9 15.70 3.14 -6.25
C LEU A 9 16.67 2.32 -5.42
N PHE A 10 17.89 2.81 -5.19
CA PHE A 10 18.89 2.20 -4.33
C PHE A 10 18.46 2.24 -2.86
N LEU A 11 17.94 3.37 -2.36
CA LEU A 11 17.40 3.45 -1.00
C LEU A 11 16.22 2.51 -0.78
N PHE A 12 15.32 2.39 -1.75
CA PHE A 12 14.19 1.45 -1.67
C PHE A 12 14.63 0.00 -1.83
N SER A 13 15.49 -0.33 -2.81
CA SER A 13 16.00 -1.70 -3.00
C SER A 13 16.82 -2.14 -1.79
N TYR A 14 17.76 -1.32 -1.31
CA TYR A 14 18.60 -1.64 -0.14
C TYR A 14 17.78 -1.86 1.13
N ARG A 15 16.73 -1.05 1.37
CA ARG A 15 15.85 -1.24 2.54
C ARG A 15 14.93 -2.45 2.39
N MET A 16 14.48 -2.77 1.17
CA MET A 16 13.62 -3.93 0.90
C MET A 16 14.39 -5.25 0.88
N ASP A 17 15.63 -5.26 0.41
CA ASP A 17 16.50 -6.45 0.45
C ASP A 17 16.82 -6.83 1.91
N LYS A 18 16.95 -5.84 2.81
CA LYS A 18 17.03 -6.07 4.27
C LYS A 18 15.75 -6.63 4.91
N LEU A 19 14.59 -6.48 4.26
CA LEU A 19 13.35 -7.13 4.66
C LEU A 19 13.25 -8.58 4.12
N THR A 20 14.06 -8.93 3.13
CA THR A 20 13.99 -10.20 2.39
C THR A 20 14.95 -11.27 2.94
N ILE A 21 15.59 -11.05 4.10
CA ILE A 21 16.39 -12.10 4.78
C ILE A 21 15.45 -12.99 5.62
N CYS A 22 14.56 -13.69 4.94
CA CYS A 22 13.94 -14.94 5.40
C CYS A 22 13.99 -15.86 4.17
N ASN A 23 14.80 -16.92 4.25
CA ASN A 23 14.95 -17.88 3.16
C ASN A 23 13.60 -18.55 2.87
N PHE A 24 13.02 -18.27 1.71
CA PHE A 24 11.86 -19.00 1.20
C PHE A 24 12.34 -20.13 0.29
N SER A 25 12.20 -21.36 0.77
CA SER A 25 12.22 -22.54 -0.09
C SER A 25 10.96 -22.58 -0.95
N ALA A 26 11.10 -23.00 -2.20
CA ALA A 26 10.04 -23.04 -3.19
C ALA A 26 8.84 -23.88 -2.71
N ILE A 27 7.69 -23.22 -2.59
CA ILE A 27 6.40 -23.90 -2.40
C ILE A 27 5.85 -24.23 -3.80
N PRO A 28 5.40 -25.47 -4.07
CA PRO A 28 4.87 -25.84 -5.38
C PRO A 28 3.55 -25.12 -5.64
N VAL A 29 3.45 -24.50 -6.82
CA VAL A 29 2.26 -23.80 -7.30
C VAL A 29 1.21 -24.84 -7.75
N PRO A 30 -0.04 -24.78 -7.30
CA PRO A 30 -1.12 -25.52 -7.92
C PRO A 30 -1.51 -24.85 -9.24
N ASN A 31 -1.38 -25.59 -10.35
CA ASN A 31 -1.85 -25.19 -11.67
C ASN A 31 -3.39 -25.03 -11.69
N PRO A 32 -3.94 -23.86 -12.02
CA PRO A 32 -5.33 -23.76 -12.46
C PRO A 32 -5.39 -23.92 -13.98
N THR A 33 -5.62 -25.15 -14.44
CA THR A 33 -6.06 -25.42 -15.82
C THR A 33 -7.49 -24.93 -16.02
N THR A 34 -7.63 -23.69 -16.46
CA THR A 34 -8.81 -23.24 -17.21
C THR A 34 -8.31 -22.47 -18.42
N SER A 35 -8.22 -23.16 -19.56
CA SER A 35 -7.93 -22.55 -20.85
C SER A 35 -9.17 -21.81 -21.34
N VAL A 36 -9.17 -20.48 -21.21
CA VAL A 36 -10.11 -19.63 -21.93
C VAL A 36 -9.48 -19.33 -23.30
N SER A 37 -10.03 -19.92 -24.36
CA SER A 37 -9.60 -19.63 -25.73
C SER A 37 -10.13 -18.26 -26.16
N LEU A 38 -9.28 -17.23 -26.11
CA LEU A 38 -9.56 -15.95 -26.74
C LEU A 38 -8.97 -15.97 -28.15
N THR A 39 -9.84 -16.06 -29.15
CA THR A 39 -9.46 -15.87 -30.56
C THR A 39 -9.23 -14.37 -30.80
N TRP A 40 -7.97 -13.97 -30.95
CA TRP A 40 -7.60 -12.60 -31.32
C TRP A 40 -7.24 -12.54 -32.80
N SER A 41 -8.03 -11.81 -33.59
CA SER A 41 -7.68 -11.45 -34.97
C SER A 41 -6.65 -10.32 -34.95
N PRO A 42 -5.53 -10.42 -35.70
CA PRO A 42 -4.49 -9.40 -35.71
C PRO A 42 -4.89 -8.25 -36.65
N LEU A 43 -5.74 -7.34 -36.15
CA LEU A 43 -5.98 -6.05 -36.80
C LEU A 43 -5.10 -4.99 -36.12
N LEU A 44 -4.47 -4.12 -36.91
CA LEU A 44 -3.62 -3.00 -36.45
C LEU A 44 -4.19 -2.36 -35.16
N MET A 45 -3.53 -2.62 -34.02
CA MET A 45 -3.94 -2.06 -32.73
C MET A 45 -3.33 -0.67 -32.56
N ASP A 46 -4.20 0.34 -32.65
CA ASP A 46 -3.89 1.77 -32.53
C ASP A 46 -3.66 2.19 -31.06
N ILE A 47 -2.83 3.21 -30.83
CA ILE A 47 -2.57 3.87 -29.53
C ILE A 47 -3.88 4.29 -28.85
N ASN A 48 -4.90 4.65 -29.66
CA ASN A 48 -6.24 4.99 -29.19
C ASN A 48 -6.88 3.87 -28.35
N GLN A 49 -6.56 2.60 -28.60
CA GLN A 49 -7.11 1.48 -27.84
C GLN A 49 -6.60 1.45 -26.39
N VAL A 50 -5.36 1.87 -26.12
CA VAL A 50 -4.81 1.88 -24.76
C VAL A 50 -5.58 2.87 -23.89
N ALA A 51 -5.76 4.11 -24.35
CA ALA A 51 -6.50 5.13 -23.63
C ALA A 51 -7.97 4.71 -23.40
N THR A 52 -8.61 4.09 -24.39
CA THR A 52 -9.96 3.55 -24.24
C THR A 52 -10.04 2.48 -23.16
N VAL A 53 -9.10 1.52 -23.13
CA VAL A 53 -9.13 0.46 -22.11
C VAL A 53 -8.79 1.02 -20.72
N GLU A 54 -7.89 2.01 -20.61
CA GLU A 54 -7.64 2.70 -19.34
C GLU A 54 -8.90 3.40 -18.82
N ALA A 55 -9.63 4.09 -19.69
CA ALA A 55 -10.91 4.72 -19.35
C ALA A 55 -11.95 3.68 -18.89
N ASN A 56 -12.00 2.52 -19.55
CA ASN A 56 -12.89 1.43 -19.19
C ASN A 56 -12.59 0.86 -17.80
N VAL A 57 -11.31 0.71 -17.41
CA VAL A 57 -10.96 0.30 -16.03
C VAL A 57 -11.57 1.26 -15.02
N ILE A 58 -11.40 2.57 -15.22
CA ILE A 58 -11.92 3.61 -14.32
C ILE A 58 -13.45 3.58 -14.29
N ALA A 59 -14.10 3.49 -15.45
CA ALA A 59 -15.55 3.44 -15.55
C ALA A 59 -16.14 2.21 -14.84
N CYS A 60 -15.54 1.03 -15.04
CA CYS A 60 -15.95 -0.20 -14.35
C CYS A 60 -15.80 -0.07 -12.83
N LEU A 61 -14.69 0.48 -12.33
CA LEU A 61 -14.49 0.68 -10.89
C LEU A 61 -15.49 1.66 -10.30
N LYS A 62 -15.81 2.76 -10.99
CA LYS A 62 -16.85 3.71 -10.57
C LYS A 62 -18.23 3.05 -10.54
N ALA A 63 -18.50 2.13 -11.47
CA ALA A 63 -19.73 1.34 -11.51
C ALA A 63 -19.72 0.12 -10.57
N SER A 64 -18.67 -0.09 -9.76
CA SER A 64 -18.49 -1.29 -8.91
C SER A 64 -18.50 -2.63 -9.68
N LEU A 65 -18.08 -2.61 -10.94
CA LEU A 65 -17.91 -3.78 -11.81
C LEU A 65 -16.47 -4.28 -11.71
N GLU A 66 -16.17 -4.93 -10.58
CA GLU A 66 -14.82 -5.31 -10.16
C GLU A 66 -14.17 -6.35 -11.09
N ASP A 67 -14.93 -7.34 -11.56
CA ASP A 67 -14.42 -8.38 -12.46
C ASP A 67 -14.10 -7.85 -13.86
N GLU A 68 -14.96 -6.97 -14.39
CA GLU A 68 -14.75 -6.30 -15.66
C GLU A 68 -13.56 -5.33 -15.59
N ALA A 69 -13.43 -4.57 -14.49
CA ALA A 69 -12.28 -3.71 -14.26
C ALA A 69 -10.97 -4.53 -14.27
N PHE A 70 -10.96 -5.66 -13.58
CA PHE A 70 -9.80 -6.54 -13.54
C PHE A 70 -9.48 -7.15 -14.91
N SER A 71 -10.49 -7.60 -15.65
CA SER A 71 -10.34 -8.09 -17.02
C SER A 71 -9.70 -7.03 -17.93
N ASN A 72 -10.12 -5.77 -17.80
CA ASN A 72 -9.53 -4.65 -18.54
C ASN A 72 -8.07 -4.36 -18.13
N LEU A 73 -7.69 -4.52 -16.85
CA LEU A 73 -6.29 -4.44 -16.42
C LEU A 73 -5.41 -5.50 -17.09
N VAL A 74 -5.89 -6.74 -17.20
CA VAL A 74 -5.16 -7.82 -17.90
C VAL A 74 -5.03 -7.49 -19.40
N LYS A 75 -6.10 -6.98 -20.03
CA LYS A 75 -6.07 -6.53 -21.43
C LYS A 75 -5.03 -5.43 -21.67
N LEU A 76 -4.88 -4.47 -20.75
CA LEU A 76 -3.88 -3.40 -20.87
C LEU A 76 -2.45 -3.93 -20.98
N ILE A 77 -2.09 -4.96 -20.21
CA ILE A 77 -0.75 -5.56 -20.31
C ILE A 77 -0.54 -6.23 -21.66
N ALA A 78 -1.56 -6.96 -22.16
CA ALA A 78 -1.49 -7.60 -23.47
C ALA A 78 -1.32 -6.57 -24.59
N ILE A 79 -2.15 -5.52 -24.60
CA ILE A 79 -2.08 -4.44 -25.59
C ILE A 79 -0.75 -3.70 -25.47
N ASN A 80 -0.25 -3.41 -24.26
CA ASN A 80 1.03 -2.74 -24.06
C ASN A 80 2.20 -3.54 -24.65
N ARG A 81 2.21 -4.86 -24.46
CA ARG A 81 3.25 -5.74 -25.03
C ARG A 81 3.24 -5.71 -26.56
N ILE A 82 2.06 -5.65 -27.17
CA ILE A 82 1.90 -5.58 -28.64
C ILE A 82 2.31 -4.20 -29.18
N THR A 83 1.80 -3.13 -28.57
CA THR A 83 1.92 -1.76 -29.11
C THR A 83 3.24 -1.08 -28.78
N ASN A 84 3.75 -1.26 -27.56
CA ASN A 84 4.91 -0.52 -27.05
C ASN A 84 6.19 -1.38 -27.00
N GLY A 85 6.10 -2.68 -27.32
CA GLY A 85 7.24 -3.60 -27.35
C GLY A 85 8.06 -3.54 -26.06
N LYS A 86 9.38 -3.26 -26.20
CA LYS A 86 10.35 -3.21 -25.09
C LYS A 86 10.33 -1.90 -24.27
N LYS A 87 9.34 -1.01 -24.41
CA LYS A 87 9.29 0.21 -23.58
C LYS A 87 9.04 -0.15 -22.10
N MET A 88 10.13 -0.23 -21.35
CA MET A 88 10.16 -0.77 -19.99
C MET A 88 9.34 0.07 -18.99
N MET A 89 9.23 1.40 -19.16
CA MET A 89 8.46 2.25 -18.24
C MET A 89 6.94 2.01 -18.29
N ARG A 90 6.33 1.93 -19.48
CA ARG A 90 4.89 1.63 -19.60
C ARG A 90 4.60 0.19 -19.17
N GLN A 91 5.51 -0.73 -19.46
CA GLN A 91 5.41 -2.10 -18.98
C GLN A 91 5.43 -2.16 -17.44
N ALA A 92 6.34 -1.44 -16.79
CA ALA A 92 6.39 -1.33 -15.34
C ALA A 92 5.09 -0.74 -14.77
N GLN A 93 4.57 0.32 -15.40
CA GLN A 93 3.32 0.94 -14.98
C GLN A 93 2.17 -0.07 -14.96
N TYR A 94 1.88 -0.75 -16.08
CA TYR A 94 0.74 -1.67 -16.13
C TYR A 94 0.93 -2.92 -15.28
N LEU A 95 2.17 -3.39 -15.10
CA LEU A 95 2.47 -4.46 -14.14
C LEU A 95 2.20 -4.02 -12.70
N ALA A 96 2.57 -2.79 -12.33
CA ALA A 96 2.23 -2.22 -11.02
C ALA A 96 0.71 -2.01 -10.85
N CYS A 97 0.00 -1.62 -11.92
CA CYS A 97 -1.47 -1.56 -11.89
C CYS A 97 -2.07 -2.95 -11.62
N LEU A 98 -1.60 -3.97 -12.35
CA LEU A 98 -2.15 -5.31 -12.21
C LEU A 98 -1.84 -5.91 -10.84
N SER A 99 -0.61 -5.73 -10.32
CA SER A 99 -0.26 -6.19 -8.96
C SER A 99 -1.17 -5.56 -7.91
N TYR A 100 -1.38 -4.24 -7.99
CA TYR A 100 -2.31 -3.54 -7.10
C TYR A 100 -3.75 -4.04 -7.28
N GLY A 101 -4.17 -4.29 -8.52
CA GLY A 101 -5.49 -4.87 -8.84
C GLY A 101 -5.71 -6.24 -8.21
N TYR A 102 -4.70 -7.10 -8.16
CA TYR A 102 -4.83 -8.39 -7.45
C TYR A 102 -5.13 -8.19 -5.97
N GLN A 103 -4.42 -7.27 -5.30
CA GLN A 103 -4.64 -7.05 -3.87
C GLN A 103 -5.96 -6.31 -3.58
N PHE A 104 -6.28 -5.31 -4.39
CA PHE A 104 -7.41 -4.42 -4.13
C PHE A 104 -8.75 -5.01 -4.58
N ILE A 105 -8.77 -5.59 -5.79
CA ILE A 105 -10.00 -6.08 -6.41
C ILE A 105 -10.22 -7.54 -6.06
N LYS A 106 -9.17 -8.38 -6.13
CA LYS A 106 -9.30 -9.83 -5.88
C LYS A 106 -9.04 -10.23 -4.43
N GLY A 107 -8.33 -9.41 -3.65
CA GLY A 107 -8.09 -9.60 -2.23
C GLY A 107 -6.79 -10.35 -1.89
N SER A 108 -6.59 -10.63 -0.59
CA SER A 108 -5.32 -11.16 -0.06
C SER A 108 -4.98 -12.58 -0.53
N GLY A 109 -5.96 -13.37 -0.96
CA GLY A 109 -5.74 -14.70 -1.54
C GLY A 109 -4.92 -14.70 -2.84
N TYR A 110 -4.75 -13.54 -3.47
CA TYR A 110 -3.94 -13.35 -4.68
C TYR A 110 -2.58 -12.70 -4.40
N ALA A 111 -2.09 -12.78 -3.16
CA ALA A 111 -0.81 -12.19 -2.76
C ALA A 111 0.37 -12.71 -3.61
N LEU A 112 0.38 -13.99 -3.98
CA LEU A 112 1.45 -14.58 -4.80
C LEU A 112 1.51 -13.97 -6.21
N GLN A 113 0.37 -13.86 -6.88
CA GLN A 113 0.28 -13.25 -8.22
C GLN A 113 0.65 -11.77 -8.15
N SER A 114 0.18 -11.07 -7.11
CA SER A 114 0.59 -9.68 -6.89
C SER A 114 2.10 -9.55 -6.72
N ASP A 115 2.74 -10.45 -5.96
CA ASP A 115 4.18 -10.45 -5.72
C ASP A 115 4.94 -10.56 -7.04
N GLU A 116 4.59 -11.58 -7.85
CA GLU A 116 5.22 -11.84 -9.14
C GLU A 116 5.12 -10.64 -10.09
N HIS A 117 3.93 -10.04 -10.23
CA HIS A 117 3.76 -8.88 -11.09
C HIS A 117 4.49 -7.64 -10.58
N SER A 118 4.56 -7.43 -9.27
CA SER A 118 5.30 -6.31 -8.68
C SER A 118 6.83 -6.48 -8.79
N GLU A 119 7.36 -7.71 -8.66
CA GLU A 119 8.77 -7.99 -8.94
C GLU A 119 9.11 -7.78 -10.42
N ASN A 120 8.22 -8.17 -11.33
CA ASN A 120 8.39 -7.90 -12.76
C ASN A 120 8.36 -6.39 -13.06
N ALA A 121 7.47 -5.62 -12.41
CA ALA A 121 7.47 -4.16 -12.51
C ALA A 121 8.80 -3.57 -11.99
N ARG A 122 9.29 -4.05 -10.84
CA ARG A 122 10.58 -3.62 -10.26
C ARG A 122 11.74 -3.89 -11.21
N LYS A 123 11.81 -5.07 -11.83
CA LYS A 123 12.83 -5.41 -12.83
C LYS A 123 12.80 -4.43 -14.01
N CYS A 124 11.62 -4.12 -14.54
CA CYS A 124 11.47 -3.13 -15.61
C CYS A 124 11.99 -1.74 -15.18
N LEU A 125 11.68 -1.29 -13.97
CA LEU A 125 12.16 0.00 -13.44
C LEU A 125 13.68 0.04 -13.29
N LEU A 126 14.30 -1.03 -12.79
CA LEU A 126 15.76 -1.13 -12.65
C LEU A 126 16.45 -1.16 -14.02
N SER A 127 15.86 -1.86 -15.00
CA SER A 127 16.36 -1.84 -16.38
C SER A 127 16.29 -0.44 -16.98
N CYS A 128 15.21 0.32 -16.76
CA CYS A 128 15.12 1.72 -17.20
C CYS A 128 16.20 2.60 -16.58
N ALA A 129 16.51 2.41 -15.29
CA ALA A 129 17.52 3.20 -14.60
C ALA A 129 18.94 2.91 -15.12
N SER A 130 19.18 1.72 -15.67
CA SER A 130 20.49 1.27 -16.14
C SER A 130 20.79 1.68 -17.60
N GLU A 131 19.82 2.21 -18.34
CA GLU A 131 20.03 2.64 -19.73
C GLU A 131 20.80 3.97 -19.78
N PRO A 132 21.87 4.08 -20.60
CA PRO A 132 22.63 5.32 -20.71
C PRO A 132 21.75 6.44 -21.29
N ALA A 133 21.88 7.64 -20.72
CA ALA A 133 21.14 8.82 -21.18
C ALA A 133 21.40 9.04 -22.68
N ARG A 134 20.34 9.04 -23.49
CA ARG A 134 20.48 9.29 -24.93
C ARG A 134 20.87 10.76 -25.14
N PRO A 135 21.89 11.06 -25.96
CA PRO A 135 22.43 12.43 -26.08
C PRO A 135 21.49 13.48 -26.68
N ASN A 136 20.31 13.12 -27.18
CA ASN A 136 19.54 13.98 -28.10
C ASN A 136 18.18 14.50 -27.57
N ASP A 137 17.78 14.21 -26.33
CA ASP A 137 16.51 14.74 -25.79
C ASP A 137 16.78 16.01 -24.96
N SER A 138 17.21 17.08 -25.62
CA SER A 138 17.44 18.40 -25.02
C SER A 138 16.29 19.37 -25.25
N ASP A 139 15.03 18.90 -25.26
CA ASP A 139 13.86 19.77 -25.38
C ASP A 139 12.87 19.66 -24.20
N VAL A 140 12.94 20.69 -23.35
CA VAL A 140 11.84 21.58 -22.95
C VAL A 140 10.69 20.98 -22.10
N VAL A 141 10.67 21.37 -20.81
CA VAL A 141 9.49 21.63 -19.95
C VAL A 141 8.66 20.42 -19.44
N GLY A 142 8.83 19.21 -19.98
CA GLY A 142 8.11 18.00 -19.54
C GLY A 142 8.66 17.22 -18.32
N ASP A 143 9.80 17.63 -17.76
CA ASP A 143 10.58 16.80 -16.81
C ASP A 143 9.90 16.56 -15.45
N SER A 144 9.09 17.50 -14.97
CA SER A 144 8.46 17.39 -13.64
C SER A 144 7.31 16.38 -13.61
N ALA A 145 6.53 16.31 -14.69
CA ALA A 145 5.41 15.38 -14.86
C ALA A 145 5.92 13.93 -15.01
N ASN A 146 7.02 13.74 -15.73
CA ASN A 146 7.68 12.45 -15.86
C ASN A 146 8.27 11.99 -14.51
N SER A 147 8.92 12.88 -13.75
CA SER A 147 9.47 12.55 -12.42
C SER A 147 8.41 12.08 -11.42
N ARG A 148 7.27 12.81 -11.34
CA ARG A 148 6.17 12.43 -10.44
C ARG A 148 5.53 11.12 -10.84
N THR A 149 5.31 10.91 -12.14
CA THR A 149 4.78 9.66 -12.69
C THR A 149 5.69 8.49 -12.36
N MET A 150 7.00 8.64 -12.55
CA MET A 150 7.99 7.62 -12.18
C MET A 150 7.94 7.33 -10.67
N MET A 151 7.94 8.37 -9.83
CA MET A 151 7.87 8.20 -8.38
C MET A 151 6.58 7.49 -7.95
N LEU A 152 5.45 7.79 -8.59
CA LEU A 152 4.17 7.12 -8.33
C LEU A 152 4.23 5.63 -8.69
N ILE A 153 4.78 5.28 -9.85
CA ILE A 153 4.96 3.89 -10.28
C ILE A 153 5.91 3.15 -9.34
N ILE A 154 7.04 3.77 -8.97
CA ILE A 154 8.01 3.21 -8.02
C ILE A 154 7.34 2.94 -6.68
N LEU A 155 6.66 3.94 -6.10
CA LEU A 155 6.01 3.79 -4.80
C LEU A 155 4.89 2.75 -4.82
N LEU A 156 4.07 2.71 -5.86
CA LEU A 156 3.04 1.66 -5.98
C LEU A 156 3.68 0.28 -6.09
N THR A 157 4.73 0.14 -6.89
CA THR A 157 5.47 -1.13 -7.06
C THR A 157 6.00 -1.62 -5.73
N TYR A 158 6.72 -0.76 -4.99
CA TYR A 158 7.28 -1.15 -3.69
C TYR A 158 6.22 -1.34 -2.60
N TYR A 159 5.14 -0.57 -2.62
CA TYR A 159 4.00 -0.79 -1.71
C TYR A 159 3.34 -2.14 -1.96
N THR A 160 2.99 -2.45 -3.21
CA THR A 160 2.36 -3.74 -3.55
C THR A 160 3.28 -4.91 -3.23
N LEU A 161 4.58 -4.79 -3.53
CA LEU A 161 5.58 -5.80 -3.22
C LEU A 161 5.76 -6.02 -1.71
N ALA A 162 5.83 -4.94 -0.92
CA ALA A 162 5.93 -5.05 0.53
C ALA A 162 4.67 -5.70 1.12
N ARG A 163 3.49 -5.37 0.59
CA ARG A 163 2.21 -5.89 1.08
C ARG A 163 2.03 -7.36 0.71
N SER A 164 2.40 -7.77 -0.51
CA SER A 164 2.35 -9.18 -0.92
C SER A 164 3.25 -10.04 -0.05
N LYS A 165 4.49 -9.61 0.21
CA LYS A 165 5.42 -10.32 1.10
C LYS A 165 4.89 -10.45 2.53
N LEU A 166 4.29 -9.40 3.08
CA LEU A 166 3.68 -9.48 4.40
C LEU A 166 2.48 -10.44 4.44
N LEU A 167 1.63 -10.45 3.42
CA LEU A 167 0.50 -11.38 3.32
C LEU A 167 0.97 -12.83 3.18
N LEU A 168 1.97 -13.09 2.33
CA LEU A 168 2.55 -14.42 2.16
C LEU A 168 3.20 -14.94 3.45
N ASN A 169 3.85 -14.06 4.22
CA ASN A 169 4.40 -14.41 5.53
C ASN A 169 3.31 -14.75 6.55
N ARG A 170 2.16 -14.07 6.52
CA ARG A 170 1.03 -14.40 7.39
C ARG A 170 0.45 -15.75 7.05
N ILE A 171 0.18 -16.00 5.77
CA ILE A 171 -0.37 -17.28 5.30
C ILE A 171 0.57 -18.44 5.67
N SER A 172 1.89 -18.26 5.53
CA SER A 172 2.85 -19.31 5.93
C SER A 172 2.85 -19.56 7.45
N THR A 173 2.63 -18.54 8.27
CA THR A 173 2.49 -18.69 9.74
C THR A 173 1.13 -19.21 10.18
N GLU A 174 0.05 -18.89 9.46
CA GLU A 174 -1.32 -19.33 9.76
C GLU A 174 -1.51 -20.83 9.48
N HIS A 175 -0.81 -21.37 8.49
CA HIS A 175 -0.71 -22.82 8.30
C HIS A 175 -0.06 -23.54 9.49
N THR A 176 0.60 -22.81 10.40
CA THR A 176 1.14 -23.35 11.66
C THR A 176 0.33 -22.98 12.91
N ASN A 177 -0.48 -21.91 12.89
CA ASN A 177 -1.34 -21.48 14.01
C ASN A 177 -2.61 -20.79 13.48
N SER A 178 -3.79 -21.34 13.79
CA SER A 178 -5.10 -20.83 13.35
C SER A 178 -5.53 -19.57 14.11
N GLU A 179 -5.35 -18.37 13.54
CA GLU A 179 -6.01 -17.14 14.01
C GLU A 179 -6.61 -16.30 12.86
N VAL A 180 -7.65 -15.53 13.19
CA VAL A 180 -8.70 -14.97 12.32
C VAL A 180 -8.31 -13.63 11.68
N SER A 181 -8.72 -13.44 10.42
CA SER A 181 -8.31 -12.40 9.46
C SER A 181 -8.93 -11.00 9.67
N ASP A 182 -8.09 -9.96 9.74
CA ASP A 182 -8.44 -8.52 9.73
C ASP A 182 -8.44 -7.87 8.31
N ASP A 183 -8.21 -8.65 7.26
CA ASP A 183 -7.82 -8.13 5.93
C ASP A 183 -8.89 -7.31 5.18
N LYS A 184 -10.17 -7.35 5.61
CA LYS A 184 -11.28 -6.71 4.89
C LYS A 184 -11.45 -5.21 5.20
N ALA A 185 -10.85 -4.72 6.29
CA ALA A 185 -10.96 -3.32 6.71
C ALA A 185 -9.99 -2.40 5.94
N GLU A 186 -8.80 -2.91 5.58
CA GLU A 186 -7.76 -2.12 4.93
C GLU A 186 -8.10 -1.84 3.45
N SER A 187 -8.84 -2.73 2.77
CA SER A 187 -9.26 -2.53 1.37
C SER A 187 -10.46 -1.60 1.19
N ARG A 188 -11.39 -1.53 2.16
CA ARG A 188 -12.58 -0.65 2.03
C ARG A 188 -12.28 0.83 2.27
N THR A 189 -11.23 1.14 3.04
CA THR A 189 -10.82 2.51 3.34
C THR A 189 -10.09 3.19 2.16
N GLU A 190 -9.96 2.51 1.02
CA GLU A 190 -9.16 2.96 -0.13
C GLU A 190 -9.91 3.87 -1.11
N ARG A 191 -11.23 4.07 -0.92
CA ARG A 191 -12.07 4.95 -1.75
C ARG A 191 -12.19 6.37 -1.17
N THR A 192 -11.08 7.01 -0.83
CA THR A 192 -11.09 8.44 -0.48
C THR A 192 -10.78 9.28 -1.71
N THR A 193 -11.79 9.96 -2.23
CA THR A 193 -11.67 10.97 -3.28
C THR A 193 -10.89 12.17 -2.74
N CYS A 194 -9.61 12.26 -3.08
CA CYS A 194 -8.81 13.47 -2.87
C CYS A 194 -8.88 14.31 -4.14
N SER A 195 -9.55 15.47 -4.07
CA SER A 195 -9.56 16.46 -5.14
C SER A 195 -8.21 17.18 -5.15
N SER A 196 -7.36 16.83 -6.12
CA SER A 196 -6.15 17.59 -6.39
C SER A 196 -5.98 17.73 -7.90
N SER A 197 -6.04 18.97 -8.37
CA SER A 197 -5.96 19.33 -9.77
C SER A 197 -4.55 19.06 -10.31
N TYR A 198 -4.38 17.96 -11.04
CA TYR A 198 -3.14 17.65 -11.74
C TYR A 198 -3.47 17.19 -13.18
N LEU A 199 -3.26 18.09 -14.13
CA LEU A 199 -3.60 17.91 -15.55
C LEU A 199 -2.50 17.21 -16.38
N ASP A 200 -1.36 16.87 -15.80
CA ASP A 200 -0.14 16.60 -16.56
C ASP A 200 0.31 15.12 -16.56
N VAL A 201 -0.58 14.18 -16.22
CA VAL A 201 -0.27 12.74 -16.25
C VAL A 201 -0.83 12.10 -17.53
N THR A 202 0.06 11.46 -18.30
CA THR A 202 -0.25 10.91 -19.63
C THR A 202 -1.16 9.67 -19.61
N SER A 203 -1.17 8.91 -18.52
CA SER A 203 -2.07 7.76 -18.34
C SER A 203 -3.25 8.12 -17.44
N LEU A 204 -4.46 7.73 -17.87
CA LEU A 204 -5.69 7.96 -17.11
C LEU A 204 -5.67 7.23 -15.77
N LEU A 205 -5.03 6.06 -15.69
CA LEU A 205 -4.96 5.27 -14.47
C LEU A 205 -4.22 5.98 -13.33
N LEU A 206 -3.27 6.85 -13.69
CA LEU A 206 -2.39 7.55 -12.76
C LEU A 206 -2.90 8.94 -12.35
N ARG A 207 -4.04 9.39 -12.89
CA ARG A 207 -4.62 10.69 -12.56
C ARG A 207 -5.09 10.72 -11.11
N PRO A 208 -4.58 11.63 -10.26
CA PRO A 208 -5.05 11.75 -8.88
C PRO A 208 -6.56 12.03 -8.80
N GLY A 209 -7.25 11.39 -7.86
CA GLY A 209 -8.67 11.64 -7.57
C GLY A 209 -9.68 11.03 -8.55
N GLU A 210 -9.29 10.78 -9.80
CA GLU A 210 -10.16 10.21 -10.84
C GLU A 210 -9.67 8.87 -11.41
N GLY A 211 -8.40 8.54 -11.20
CA GLY A 211 -7.77 7.33 -11.69
C GLY A 211 -7.89 6.13 -10.74
N PHE A 212 -7.22 5.05 -11.11
CA PHE A 212 -7.15 3.82 -10.32
C PHE A 212 -6.17 3.95 -9.14
N PHE A 213 -5.15 4.81 -9.27
CA PHE A 213 -4.06 4.90 -8.31
C PHE A 213 -4.45 5.74 -7.08
N PRO A 214 -4.05 5.31 -5.88
CA PRO A 214 -4.10 6.19 -4.73
C PRO A 214 -3.19 7.41 -4.97
N PRO A 215 -3.53 8.60 -4.43
CA PRO A 215 -2.68 9.78 -4.51
C PRO A 215 -1.29 9.52 -3.94
N LEU A 216 -0.28 10.19 -4.48
CA LEU A 216 1.13 10.03 -4.09
C LEU A 216 1.33 10.09 -2.57
N LYS A 217 0.76 11.10 -1.90
CA LYS A 217 0.87 11.25 -0.43
C LYS A 217 0.23 10.08 0.32
N HIS A 218 -0.87 9.53 -0.17
CA HIS A 218 -1.50 8.34 0.44
C HIS A 218 -0.59 7.12 0.31
N LEU A 219 0.04 6.91 -0.85
CA LEU A 219 1.02 5.83 -1.03
C LEU A 219 2.25 6.00 -0.13
N GLN A 220 2.74 7.23 0.06
CA GLN A 220 3.85 7.49 0.97
C GLN A 220 3.50 7.15 2.42
N ILE A 221 2.33 7.57 2.90
CA ILE A 221 1.83 7.22 4.24
C ILE A 221 1.74 5.69 4.38
N ARG A 222 1.04 5.03 3.45
CA ARG A 222 0.85 3.57 3.47
C ARG A 222 2.16 2.81 3.47
N LEU A 223 3.12 3.22 2.63
CA LEU A 223 4.43 2.59 2.57
C LEU A 223 5.21 2.78 3.88
N CYS A 224 5.17 3.95 4.50
CA CYS A 224 5.79 4.17 5.81
C CYS A 224 5.18 3.27 6.90
N THR A 225 3.85 3.21 6.97
CA THR A 225 3.13 2.35 7.93
C THR A 225 3.44 0.86 7.69
N LEU A 226 3.52 0.44 6.43
CA LEU A 226 3.79 -0.95 6.06
C LEU A 226 5.24 -1.36 6.38
N LEU A 227 6.21 -0.48 6.10
CA LEU A 227 7.61 -0.68 6.49
C LEU A 227 7.75 -0.73 8.01
N GLY A 228 7.08 0.17 8.74
CA GLY A 228 7.02 0.15 10.19
C GLY A 228 6.52 -1.19 10.72
N LYS A 229 5.42 -1.70 10.14
CA LYS A 229 4.83 -3.00 10.51
C LYS A 229 5.78 -4.17 10.23
N ALA A 230 6.40 -4.19 9.05
CA ALA A 230 7.35 -5.24 8.69
C ALA A 230 8.57 -5.26 9.63
N LEU A 231 9.11 -4.09 9.99
CA LEU A 231 10.23 -3.97 10.91
C LEU A 231 9.85 -4.31 12.35
N ALA A 232 8.65 -3.94 12.80
CA ALA A 232 8.13 -4.30 14.11
C ALA A 232 7.96 -5.83 14.25
N ASN A 233 7.51 -6.51 13.19
CA ASN A 233 7.43 -7.98 13.15
C ASN A 233 8.81 -8.65 13.18
N GLN A 234 9.87 -7.95 12.76
CA GLN A 234 11.26 -8.40 12.85
C GLN A 234 11.95 -7.97 14.17
N GLU A 235 11.19 -7.48 15.15
CA GLU A 235 11.69 -6.96 16.44
C GLU A 235 12.67 -5.77 16.31
N LYS A 236 12.75 -5.13 15.14
CA LYS A 236 13.57 -3.92 14.89
C LYS A 236 12.81 -2.67 15.34
N LEU A 237 12.53 -2.59 16.64
CA LEU A 237 11.60 -1.62 17.24
C LEU A 237 12.00 -0.14 17.01
N LEU A 238 13.29 0.19 17.03
CA LEU A 238 13.78 1.56 16.80
C LEU A 238 13.53 2.03 15.36
N THR A 239 13.87 1.18 14.39
CA THR A 239 13.66 1.52 12.97
C THR A 239 12.17 1.51 12.61
N ALA A 240 11.38 0.64 13.25
CA ALA A 240 9.93 0.65 13.10
C ALA A 240 9.30 1.97 13.58
N GLU A 241 9.74 2.47 14.74
CA GLU A 241 9.31 3.76 15.27
C GLU A 241 9.59 4.91 14.29
N GLU A 242 10.81 5.00 13.75
CA GLU A 242 11.15 6.05 12.77
C GLU A 242 10.17 6.09 11.58
N HIS A 243 9.82 4.91 11.07
CA HIS A 243 8.90 4.78 9.95
C HIS A 243 7.46 5.15 10.33
N TYR A 244 6.98 4.71 11.50
CA TYR A 244 5.65 5.09 11.97
C TYR A 244 5.56 6.58 12.32
N SER A 245 6.58 7.17 12.94
CA SER A 245 6.64 8.61 13.24
C SER A 245 6.58 9.45 11.96
N LYS A 246 7.31 9.04 10.91
CA LYS A 246 7.21 9.69 9.59
C LYS A 246 5.81 9.53 8.97
N GLY A 247 5.22 8.34 9.09
CA GLY A 247 3.84 8.10 8.65
C GLY A 247 2.83 8.99 9.39
N LEU A 248 3.01 9.17 10.71
CA LEU A 248 2.17 10.01 11.56
C LEU A 248 2.28 11.48 11.16
N GLU A 249 3.50 11.98 10.93
CA GLU A 249 3.74 13.34 10.46
C GLU A 249 3.04 13.61 9.12
N LEU A 250 3.23 12.72 8.14
CA LEU A 250 2.60 12.85 6.82
C LEU A 250 1.07 12.82 6.91
N THR A 251 0.53 11.95 7.76
CA THR A 251 -0.93 11.83 7.99
C THR A 251 -1.47 13.08 8.67
N GLY A 252 -0.78 13.58 9.70
CA GLY A 252 -1.13 14.82 10.40
C GLY A 252 -1.09 16.04 9.49
N ASN A 253 -0.15 16.10 8.55
CA ASN A 253 -0.06 17.17 7.55
C ASN A 253 -1.16 17.11 6.49
N LEU A 254 -1.69 15.92 6.19
CA LEU A 254 -2.69 15.72 5.14
C LEU A 254 -4.13 15.82 5.66
N PHE A 255 -4.41 15.22 6.81
CA PHE A 255 -5.76 15.10 7.38
C PHE A 255 -5.95 15.92 8.65
N GLY A 256 -4.85 16.42 9.25
CA GLY A 256 -4.85 17.12 10.54
C GLY A 256 -4.30 16.24 11.68
N GLN A 257 -3.68 16.88 12.67
CA GLN A 257 -2.98 16.22 13.78
C GLN A 257 -3.86 15.38 14.73
N ASN A 258 -5.17 15.62 14.70
CA ASN A 258 -6.19 14.92 15.50
C ASN A 258 -7.21 14.20 14.62
N SER A 259 -6.84 13.87 13.39
CA SER A 259 -7.70 13.17 12.44
C SER A 259 -7.81 11.68 12.78
N ALA A 260 -8.92 11.05 12.39
CA ALA A 260 -9.15 9.63 12.64
C ALA A 260 -8.12 8.75 11.90
N GLU A 261 -7.56 9.25 10.81
CA GLU A 261 -6.54 8.62 9.99
C GLU A 261 -5.23 8.42 10.76
N THR A 262 -4.97 9.20 11.82
CA THR A 262 -3.78 9.02 12.67
C THR A 262 -3.90 7.88 13.68
N ILE A 263 -5.12 7.43 13.99
CA ILE A 263 -5.40 6.38 14.99
C ILE A 263 -4.59 5.09 14.77
N PRO A 264 -4.60 4.45 13.58
CA PRO A 264 -3.89 3.18 13.40
C PRO A 264 -2.36 3.33 13.59
N ILE A 265 -1.80 4.49 13.26
CA ILE A 265 -0.37 4.77 13.41
C ILE A 265 -0.03 4.98 14.89
N LEU A 266 -0.85 5.74 15.62
CA LEU A 266 -0.69 5.94 17.06
C LEU A 266 -0.81 4.63 17.85
N GLN A 267 -1.75 3.75 17.46
CA GLN A 267 -1.87 2.41 18.05
C GLN A 267 -0.61 1.58 17.82
N ALA A 268 -0.09 1.56 16.59
CA ALA A 268 1.13 0.83 16.27
C ALA A 268 2.36 1.36 17.04
N LEU A 269 2.50 2.68 17.17
CA LEU A 269 3.54 3.30 18.00
C LEU A 269 3.39 2.90 19.47
N SER A 270 2.17 2.96 20.02
CA SER A 270 1.89 2.54 21.40
C SER A 270 2.32 1.09 21.65
N GLN A 271 1.99 0.17 20.72
CA GLN A 271 2.43 -1.23 20.79
C GLN A 271 3.96 -1.38 20.73
N ILE A 272 4.66 -0.56 19.93
CA ILE A 272 6.12 -0.58 19.88
C ILE A 272 6.72 -0.14 21.21
N TYR A 273 6.23 0.95 21.80
CA TYR A 273 6.75 1.44 23.09
C TYR A 273 6.42 0.49 24.24
N GLN A 274 5.27 -0.19 24.24
CA GLN A 274 4.95 -1.22 25.23
C GLN A 274 5.96 -2.38 25.23
N LYS A 275 6.53 -2.71 24.07
CA LYS A 275 7.55 -3.75 23.95
C LYS A 275 8.93 -3.30 24.43
N ARG A 276 9.14 -2.01 24.72
CA ARG A 276 10.42 -1.49 25.22
C ARG A 276 10.45 -1.48 26.74
N PRO A 277 11.57 -1.86 27.36
CA PRO A 277 11.77 -1.69 28.78
C PRO A 277 12.01 -0.21 29.13
N GLY A 278 11.57 0.22 30.32
CA GLY A 278 11.87 1.53 30.89
C GLY A 278 10.64 2.42 31.13
N ASP A 279 10.72 3.25 32.17
CA ASP A 279 9.61 4.12 32.60
C ASP A 279 9.28 5.19 31.55
N ASP A 280 10.27 5.70 30.83
CA ASP A 280 10.09 6.68 29.75
C ASP A 280 9.21 6.14 28.60
N ALA A 281 9.39 4.86 28.26
CA ALA A 281 8.58 4.19 27.25
C ALA A 281 7.13 4.06 27.72
N MET A 282 6.91 3.74 28.99
CA MET A 282 5.57 3.66 29.58
C MET A 282 4.87 5.02 29.61
N GLN A 283 5.57 6.10 29.98
CA GLN A 283 5.02 7.46 29.91
C GLN A 283 4.61 7.84 28.48
N THR A 284 5.41 7.43 27.49
CA THR A 284 5.07 7.65 26.07
C THR A 284 3.81 6.88 25.67
N VAL A 285 3.64 5.63 26.13
CA VAL A 285 2.42 4.84 25.90
C VAL A 285 1.19 5.53 26.49
N ILE A 286 1.28 6.03 27.72
CA ILE A 286 0.19 6.77 28.38
C ILE A 286 -0.19 7.99 27.53
N HIS A 287 0.80 8.79 27.13
CA HIS A 287 0.57 9.97 26.30
C HIS A 287 -0.09 9.64 24.95
N LEU A 288 0.37 8.58 24.27
CA LEU A 288 -0.22 8.13 23.00
C LEU A 288 -1.68 7.67 23.18
N ASN A 289 -1.96 6.94 24.26
CA ASN A 289 -3.31 6.48 24.58
C ASN A 289 -4.25 7.64 24.94
N GLU A 290 -3.77 8.65 25.66
CA GLU A 290 -4.54 9.88 25.90
C GLU A 290 -4.89 10.60 24.60
N LYS A 291 -3.93 10.70 23.67
CA LYS A 291 -4.17 11.29 22.34
C LYS A 291 -5.22 10.48 21.56
N LEU A 292 -5.13 9.15 21.56
CA LEU A 292 -6.13 8.26 20.95
C LEU A 292 -7.53 8.46 21.53
N MET A 293 -7.63 8.54 22.87
CA MET A 293 -8.89 8.80 23.56
C MET A 293 -9.48 10.16 23.18
N LYS A 294 -8.65 11.21 23.08
CA LYS A 294 -9.08 12.55 22.69
C LYS A 294 -9.66 12.57 21.27
N ILE A 295 -8.97 11.93 20.31
CA ILE A 295 -9.46 11.82 18.92
C ILE A 295 -10.79 11.06 18.89
N SER A 296 -10.88 9.96 19.64
CA SER A 296 -12.09 9.12 19.69
C SER A 296 -13.29 9.86 20.28
N ARG A 297 -13.09 10.67 21.33
CA ARG A 297 -14.15 11.50 21.93
C ARG A 297 -14.62 12.60 20.99
N ASN A 298 -13.69 13.35 20.38
CA ASN A 298 -14.04 14.41 19.44
C ASN A 298 -14.90 13.91 18.26
N ARG A 299 -14.72 12.64 17.88
CA ARG A 299 -15.50 12.01 16.81
C ARG A 299 -16.93 11.63 17.24
N GLN A 300 -17.13 11.25 18.51
CA GLN A 300 -18.45 10.94 19.05
C GLN A 300 -19.35 12.18 19.06
N ASP A 301 -18.77 13.34 19.39
CA ASP A 301 -19.47 14.61 19.41
C ASP A 301 -19.88 15.10 18.00
N THR A 302 -19.13 14.70 16.95
CA THR A 302 -19.42 15.09 15.56
C THR A 302 -20.28 14.07 14.80
N GLU A 303 -20.22 12.78 15.12
CA GLU A 303 -20.90 11.71 14.37
C GLU A 303 -22.06 11.03 15.13
N GLY A 304 -22.32 11.39 16.40
CA GLY A 304 -23.49 10.90 17.16
C GLY A 304 -23.53 9.40 17.43
N ASN A 305 -22.41 8.68 17.27
CA ASN A 305 -22.33 7.22 17.44
C ASN A 305 -21.44 6.80 18.62
N SER A 306 -21.86 5.75 19.33
CA SER A 306 -21.37 5.37 20.67
C SER A 306 -19.92 4.81 20.73
N PRO A 307 -19.26 4.85 21.91
CA PRO A 307 -17.80 4.72 22.07
C PRO A 307 -17.18 3.33 21.87
N PHE A 308 -17.98 2.26 21.87
CA PHE A 308 -17.46 0.93 22.26
C PHE A 308 -16.91 0.06 21.12
N LEU A 309 -17.02 0.48 19.85
CA LEU A 309 -16.68 -0.40 18.72
C LEU A 309 -15.24 -0.29 18.20
N TYR A 310 -14.44 0.65 18.69
CA TYR A 310 -13.06 0.85 18.18
C TYR A 310 -11.93 0.47 19.15
N PHE A 311 -12.25 0.18 20.42
CA PHE A 311 -11.25 -0.22 21.41
C PHE A 311 -10.86 -1.71 21.36
N CYS A 312 -11.54 -2.53 20.56
CA CYS A 312 -11.35 -3.99 20.56
C CYS A 312 -10.50 -4.55 19.40
N TYR A 313 -10.13 -3.77 18.39
CA TYR A 313 -9.34 -4.26 17.24
C TYR A 313 -7.82 -4.27 17.49
N GLY A 314 -7.39 -4.81 18.63
CA GLY A 314 -5.97 -4.91 18.95
C GLY A 314 -5.60 -5.51 20.30
N PHE A 315 -6.56 -6.08 21.04
CA PHE A 315 -6.25 -6.88 22.23
C PHE A 315 -6.09 -8.35 21.83
N ASP A 316 -4.82 -8.74 21.75
CA ASP A 316 -4.33 -10.10 21.78
C ASP A 316 -4.93 -10.81 23.02
N THR A 317 -5.95 -11.66 22.83
CA THR A 317 -6.61 -12.38 23.94
C THR A 317 -5.92 -13.69 24.31
N SER A 318 -4.76 -13.97 23.72
CA SER A 318 -3.98 -15.17 23.99
C SER A 318 -2.87 -14.92 25.01
N ARG A 319 -3.21 -14.62 26.27
CA ARG A 319 -2.39 -14.98 27.46
C ARG A 319 -3.10 -14.71 28.80
N ARG A 320 -3.63 -15.79 29.36
CA ARG A 320 -3.85 -16.11 30.78
C ARG A 320 -4.66 -15.12 31.63
N THR A 321 -5.84 -15.61 32.00
CA THR A 321 -6.44 -15.51 33.34
C THR A 321 -5.43 -15.25 34.47
N SER A 322 -5.30 -14.00 34.88
CA SER A 322 -5.05 -13.66 36.27
C SER A 322 -5.85 -12.41 36.59
N THR A 323 -6.86 -12.59 37.42
CA THR A 323 -7.71 -11.59 38.04
C THR A 323 -6.92 -10.33 38.45
N PHE A 324 -7.06 -9.24 37.70
CA PHE A 324 -6.78 -7.90 38.18
C PHE A 324 -8.11 -7.26 38.57
N ASN A 325 -8.47 -7.42 39.85
CA ASN A 325 -9.46 -6.58 40.50
C ASN A 325 -8.84 -5.18 40.68
N LEU A 326 -9.38 -4.17 40.00
CA LEU A 326 -9.19 -2.78 40.40
C LEU A 326 -10.42 -2.36 41.23
N PRO A 327 -10.26 -2.01 42.52
CA PRO A 327 -11.28 -1.32 43.29
C PRO A 327 -11.25 0.19 42.95
N PHE A 328 -12.12 0.97 43.59
CA PHE A 328 -12.38 2.42 43.47
C PHE A 328 -13.48 2.78 42.45
N ASN A 329 -14.74 3.08 42.78
CA ASN A 329 -15.38 3.63 43.98
C ASN A 329 -14.59 4.77 44.64
N LEU A 330 -14.80 5.99 44.15
CA LEU A 330 -14.93 7.24 44.92
C LEU A 330 -14.91 8.41 43.93
N TYR A 331 -16.07 9.02 43.69
CA TYR A 331 -16.31 10.46 43.86
C TYR A 331 -17.76 10.74 43.47
N ARG A 332 -18.62 10.62 44.49
CA ARG A 332 -19.92 11.27 44.54
C ARG A 332 -19.71 12.59 45.29
N SER A 333 -20.46 13.61 44.90
CA SER A 333 -20.96 14.76 45.70
C SER A 333 -20.56 16.13 45.11
N PRO A 334 -21.32 17.20 45.43
CA PRO A 334 -22.60 17.26 46.15
C PRO A 334 -23.83 17.21 45.23
#